data_AF-A0A9D8G289-F1
#
_entry.id   AF-A0A9D8G289-F1
#
_cell.length_a   1.000
_cell.length_b   1.000
_cell.length_c   1.000
_cell.angle_alpha   90.00
_cell.angle_beta   90.00
_cell.angle_gamma   90.00
#
_symmetry.space_group_name_H-M   'P 1'
#
loop_
_entity.id
_entity.type
_entity.pdbx_description
1 polymer ?
#
loop_
_entity_poly.entity_id
_entity_poly.type
_entity_poly.pdbx_seq_one_letter_code
_entity_poly.pdbx_strand_id
1 'polypeptide(L)'
;MTTGSRVVALVKRQPRPLWLDILFEVAILVGVYLIYSISRGSIDATASSALQHARDLIDLEKAMGIYAETDIQSLFIDSSFMTHFANVLYTICYYPSVFLFAFWAYWRHRSKYKFMRTVFVISAAIAFVVFATYPMAPP
;
A
#
# COMPACT_ATOMS: atom_id res chain seq x y z
N MET A 1 15.21 37.31 -49.40
CA MET A 1 15.82 37.24 -48.05
C MET A 1 14.67 37.36 -47.04
N THR A 2 13.76 36.41 -46.84
CA THR A 2 13.86 35.00 -46.39
C THR A 2 14.77 34.81 -45.17
N THR A 3 14.16 34.60 -44.00
CA THR A 3 14.45 33.50 -43.03
C THR A 3 14.15 33.95 -41.60
N GLY A 4 13.09 33.41 -40.98
CA GLY A 4 12.84 33.67 -39.55
C GLY A 4 11.63 32.95 -38.92
N SER A 5 10.84 32.19 -39.67
CA SER A 5 9.54 31.66 -39.19
C SER A 5 9.55 30.17 -38.82
N ARG A 6 10.66 29.59 -38.34
CA ARG A 6 10.77 28.11 -38.19
C ARG A 6 11.41 27.56 -36.90
N VAL A 7 11.48 28.30 -35.79
CA VAL A 7 12.15 27.76 -34.57
C VAL A 7 11.19 27.29 -33.47
N VAL A 8 9.91 27.67 -33.48
CA VAL A 8 8.95 27.13 -32.49
C VAL A 8 8.28 25.87 -33.04
N ALA A 9 9.08 24.85 -33.31
CA ALA A 9 8.58 23.49 -33.43
C ALA A 9 8.08 23.08 -32.03
N LEU A 10 6.81 23.39 -31.76
CA LEU A 10 6.06 22.84 -30.65
C LEU A 10 6.27 21.33 -30.70
N VAL A 11 7.06 20.80 -29.76
CA VAL A 11 7.15 19.37 -29.50
C VAL A 11 5.75 18.95 -29.09
N LYS A 12 4.92 18.63 -30.08
CA LYS A 12 3.63 17.99 -29.92
C LYS A 12 3.97 16.61 -29.38
N ARG A 13 4.10 16.50 -28.05
CA ARG A 13 4.16 15.21 -27.36
C ARG A 13 2.92 14.46 -27.83
N GLN A 14 3.11 13.48 -28.72
CA GLN A 14 1.99 12.64 -29.15
C GLN A 14 1.43 12.00 -27.88
N PRO A 15 0.13 12.18 -27.59
CA PRO A 15 -0.46 11.56 -26.41
C PRO A 15 -0.31 10.05 -26.57
N ARG A 16 0.34 9.40 -25.59
CA ARG A 16 0.39 7.94 -25.55
C ARG A 16 -1.05 7.44 -25.61
N PRO A 17 -1.35 6.42 -26.42
CA PRO A 17 -2.72 5.94 -26.53
C PRO A 17 -3.17 5.37 -25.18
N LEU A 18 -4.39 5.73 -24.75
CA LEU A 18 -4.93 5.43 -23.42
C LEU A 18 -4.86 3.94 -23.04
N TRP A 19 -4.95 3.03 -24.01
CA TRP A 19 -4.86 1.59 -23.78
C TRP A 19 -3.48 1.13 -23.32
N LEU A 20 -2.38 1.79 -23.74
CA LEU A 20 -1.03 1.48 -23.24
C LEU A 20 -0.87 1.89 -21.78
N ASP A 21 -1.43 3.04 -21.39
CA ASP A 21 -1.43 3.47 -19.99
C ASP A 21 -2.25 2.52 -19.11
N ILE A 22 -3.41 2.03 -19.60
CA ILE A 22 -4.23 1.03 -18.92
C ILE A 22 -3.49 -0.30 -18.79
N LEU A 23 -2.87 -0.81 -19.86
CA LEU A 23 -2.09 -2.05 -19.81
C LEU A 23 -0.94 -1.97 -18.81
N PHE A 24 -0.26 -0.82 -18.74
CA PHE A 24 0.81 -0.62 -17.78
C PHE A 24 0.30 -0.60 -16.33
N GLU A 25 -0.86 -0.01 -16.09
CA GLU A 25 -1.50 -0.03 -14.77
C GLU A 25 -1.95 -1.44 -14.37
N VAL A 26 -2.56 -2.19 -15.28
CA VAL A 26 -2.92 -3.59 -15.06
C VAL A 26 -1.67 -4.43 -14.80
N ALA A 27 -0.59 -4.24 -15.56
CA ALA A 27 0.67 -4.96 -15.36
C ALA A 27 1.28 -4.70 -13.98
N ILE A 28 1.21 -3.45 -13.49
CA ILE A 28 1.64 -3.12 -12.12
C ILE A 28 0.76 -3.84 -11.10
N LEU A 29 -0.57 -3.79 -11.24
CA LEU A 29 -1.48 -4.47 -10.30
C LEU A 29 -1.27 -5.98 -10.28
N VAL A 30 -1.09 -6.59 -11.45
CA VAL A 30 -0.79 -8.02 -11.58
C VAL A 30 0.58 -8.34 -10.96
N GLY A 31 1.61 -7.52 -11.20
CA GLY A 31 2.93 -7.70 -10.60
C GLY A 31 2.89 -7.62 -9.07
N VAL A 32 2.20 -6.61 -8.53
CA VAL A 32 1.95 -6.43 -7.09
C VAL A 32 1.21 -7.64 -6.52
N TYR A 33 0.16 -8.11 -7.21
CA TYR A 33 -0.59 -9.30 -6.80
C TYR A 33 0.26 -10.58 -6.82
N LEU A 34 1.06 -10.79 -7.85
CA LEU A 34 1.94 -11.96 -7.95
C LEU A 34 3.01 -11.95 -6.86
N ILE A 35 3.64 -10.80 -6.58
CA ILE A 35 4.60 -10.66 -5.48
C ILE A 35 3.92 -11.01 -4.15
N TYR A 36 2.71 -10.49 -3.92
CA TYR A 36 1.93 -10.84 -2.74
C TYR A 36 1.62 -12.33 -2.66
N SER A 37 1.16 -12.94 -3.77
CA SER A 37 0.81 -14.36 -3.81
C SER A 37 2.02 -15.27 -3.60
N ILE A 38 3.18 -14.93 -4.19
CA ILE A 38 4.42 -15.66 -3.98
C ILE A 38 4.88 -15.51 -2.54
N SER A 39 4.92 -14.28 -2.02
CA SER A 39 5.26 -14.02 -0.62
C SER A 39 4.38 -14.85 0.31
N ARG A 40 3.05 -14.78 0.16
CA ARG A 40 2.11 -15.57 0.96
C ARG A 40 2.32 -17.08 0.80
N GLY A 41 2.53 -17.56 -0.43
CA GLY A 41 2.70 -18.98 -0.72
C GLY A 41 4.04 -19.56 -0.27
N SER A 42 5.05 -18.72 -0.04
CA SER A 42 6.39 -19.11 0.43
C SER A 42 6.58 -18.98 1.95
N ILE A 43 5.58 -18.47 2.68
CA ILE A 43 5.63 -18.38 4.14
C ILE A 43 5.29 -19.76 4.74
N ASP A 44 6.31 -20.59 4.91
CA ASP A 44 6.30 -21.78 5.78
C ASP A 44 6.69 -21.38 7.22
N ALA A 45 6.14 -20.26 7.73
CA ALA A 45 6.41 -19.85 9.09
C ALA A 45 5.68 -20.77 10.07
N THR A 46 6.43 -21.55 10.85
CA THR A 46 5.85 -22.29 11.97
C THR A 46 5.30 -21.28 12.97
N ALA A 47 4.18 -21.59 13.64
CA ALA A 47 3.59 -20.69 14.64
C ALA A 47 4.60 -20.20 15.70
N SER A 48 5.63 -21.00 16.00
CA SER A 48 6.74 -20.63 16.89
C SER A 48 7.62 -19.50 16.35
N SER A 49 8.02 -19.53 15.06
CA SER A 49 8.86 -18.47 14.48
C SER A 49 8.08 -17.17 14.33
N ALA A 50 6.80 -17.28 13.94
CA ALA A 50 5.89 -16.15 13.84
C ALA A 50 5.69 -15.43 15.19
N LEU A 51 5.54 -16.18 16.29
CA LEU A 51 5.47 -15.63 17.65
C LEU A 51 6.80 -15.02 18.11
N GLN A 52 7.92 -15.58 17.68
CA GLN A 52 9.24 -15.01 18.00
C GLN A 52 9.43 -13.66 17.31
N HIS A 53 9.09 -13.54 16.03
CA HIS A 53 9.11 -12.27 15.30
C HIS A 53 8.19 -11.22 15.91
N ALA A 54 7.01 -11.61 16.41
CA ALA A 54 6.14 -10.69 17.11
C ALA A 54 6.77 -10.17 18.42
N ARG A 55 7.44 -11.04 19.19
CA ARG A 55 8.12 -10.63 20.43
C ARG A 55 9.29 -9.69 20.16
N ASP A 56 10.12 -10.00 19.18
CA ASP A 56 11.25 -9.16 18.77
C ASP A 56 10.79 -7.74 18.38
N LEU A 57 9.66 -7.63 17.67
CA LEU A 57 9.06 -6.33 17.32
C LEU A 57 8.56 -5.58 18.57
N ILE A 58 7.85 -6.26 19.47
CA ILE A 58 7.37 -5.66 20.72
C ILE A 58 8.54 -5.14 21.56
N ASP A 59 9.63 -5.90 21.65
CA ASP A 59 10.82 -5.50 22.39
C ASP A 59 11.50 -4.27 21.74
N LEU A 60 11.51 -4.19 20.41
CA LEU A 60 11.96 -3.01 19.67
C LEU A 60 11.08 -1.78 19.96
N GLU A 61 9.75 -1.93 19.90
CA GLU A 61 8.80 -0.85 20.18
C GLU A 61 8.92 -0.34 21.62
N LYS A 62 9.12 -1.24 22.58
CA LYS A 62 9.39 -0.91 23.99
C LYS A 62 10.71 -0.17 24.15
N ALA A 63 11.78 -0.61 23.47
CA ALA A 63 13.08 0.06 23.50
C ALA A 63 13.01 1.48 22.91
N MET A 64 12.15 1.71 21.91
CA MET A 64 11.89 3.03 21.33
C MET A 64 10.87 3.87 22.14
N GLY A 65 10.21 3.29 23.15
CA GLY A 65 9.20 3.97 23.96
C GLY A 65 7.89 4.27 23.20
N ILE A 66 7.60 3.54 22.12
CA ILE A 66 6.39 3.72 21.30
C ILE A 66 5.36 2.60 21.47
N TYR A 67 5.62 1.65 22.36
CA TYR A 67 4.71 0.55 22.66
C TYR A 67 3.47 1.03 23.43
N ALA A 68 2.46 1.48 22.70
CA ALA A 68 1.20 2.01 23.24
C ALA A 68 -0.04 1.16 22.91
N GLU A 69 0.12 0.10 22.11
CA GLU A 69 -0.99 -0.73 21.61
C GLU A 69 -1.84 -1.30 22.75
N THR A 70 -1.20 -1.92 23.74
CA THR A 70 -1.92 -2.55 24.87
C THR A 70 -2.67 -1.53 25.71
N ASP A 71 -2.09 -0.37 25.95
CA ASP A 71 -2.73 0.70 26.73
C ASP A 71 -4.01 1.18 26.04
N ILE A 72 -3.94 1.47 24.74
CA ILE A 72 -5.09 1.92 23.94
C ILE A 72 -6.14 0.81 23.82
N GLN A 73 -5.71 -0.44 23.58
CA GLN A 73 -6.61 -1.57 23.40
C GLN A 73 -7.34 -1.94 24.70
N SER A 74 -6.66 -1.81 25.85
CA SER A 74 -7.23 -2.08 27.18
C SER A 74 -8.48 -1.23 27.48
N LEU A 75 -8.60 -0.05 26.87
CA LEU A 75 -9.75 0.85 27.06
C LEU A 75 -11.07 0.28 26.52
N PHE A 76 -10.99 -0.67 25.58
CA PHE A 76 -12.18 -1.16 24.85
C PHE A 76 -12.32 -2.69 24.88
N ILE A 77 -11.26 -3.44 25.21
CA ILE A 77 -11.21 -4.90 25.09
C ILE A 77 -12.23 -5.63 25.96
N ASP A 78 -12.59 -5.07 27.11
CA ASP A 78 -13.56 -5.67 28.03
C ASP A 78 -15.01 -5.62 27.49
N SER A 79 -15.27 -4.76 26.49
CA SER A 79 -16.59 -4.65 25.87
C SER A 79 -16.60 -5.35 24.51
N SER A 80 -17.28 -6.49 24.46
CA SER A 80 -17.52 -7.24 23.20
C SER A 80 -18.15 -6.35 22.12
N PHE A 81 -19.06 -5.45 22.50
CA PHE A 81 -19.66 -4.50 21.56
C PHE A 81 -18.63 -3.52 20.99
N MET A 82 -17.79 -2.90 21.83
CA MET A 82 -16.79 -1.94 21.38
C MET A 82 -15.72 -2.61 20.50
N THR A 83 -15.27 -3.80 20.90
CA THR A 83 -14.31 -4.60 20.12
C THR A 83 -14.89 -4.98 18.76
N HIS A 84 -16.13 -5.44 18.71
CA HIS A 84 -16.79 -5.77 17.44
C HIS A 84 -16.98 -4.53 16.56
N PHE A 85 -17.41 -3.41 17.15
CA PHE A 85 -17.57 -2.15 16.44
C PHE A 85 -16.25 -1.64 15.87
N ALA A 86 -15.16 -1.67 16.64
CA ALA A 86 -13.82 -1.29 16.19
C ALA A 86 -13.35 -2.16 15.01
N ASN A 87 -13.57 -3.48 15.09
CA ASN A 87 -13.22 -4.40 14.01
C ASN A 87 -14.04 -4.15 12.73
N VAL A 88 -15.33 -3.87 12.87
CA VAL A 88 -16.21 -3.53 11.73
C VAL A 88 -15.79 -2.20 11.12
N LEU A 89 -15.54 -1.18 11.94
CA LEU A 89 -15.04 0.11 11.48
C LEU A 89 -13.70 -0.04 10.75
N TYR A 90 -12.75 -0.77 11.32
CA TYR A 90 -11.47 -1.04 10.68
C TYR A 90 -11.68 -1.63 9.28
N THR A 91 -12.54 -2.64 9.16
CA THR A 91 -12.84 -3.30 7.88
C THR A 91 -13.49 -2.35 6.87
N ILE A 92 -14.52 -1.61 7.29
CA ILE A 92 -15.28 -0.70 6.42
C ILE A 92 -14.50 0.56 6.08
N CYS A 93 -13.59 1.02 6.92
CA CYS A 93 -12.74 2.14 6.61
C CYS A 93 -11.60 1.72 5.71
N TYR A 94 -10.90 0.61 6.00
CA TYR A 94 -9.68 0.26 5.29
C TYR A 94 -9.92 -0.06 3.80
N TYR A 95 -10.73 -1.07 3.50
CA TYR A 95 -10.88 -1.54 2.11
C TYR A 95 -11.48 -0.49 1.19
N PRO A 96 -12.62 0.16 1.52
CA PRO A 96 -13.22 1.19 0.69
C PRO A 96 -12.35 2.44 0.55
N SER A 97 -11.63 2.86 1.61
CA SER A 97 -10.81 4.08 1.54
C SER A 97 -9.72 3.98 0.49
N VAL A 98 -9.09 2.81 0.32
CA VAL A 98 -8.07 2.61 -0.72
C VAL A 98 -8.67 2.83 -2.12
N PHE A 99 -9.84 2.23 -2.39
CA PHE A 99 -10.52 2.40 -3.68
C PHE A 99 -11.01 3.83 -3.91
N LEU A 100 -11.63 4.43 -2.90
CA LEU A 100 -12.13 5.80 -2.97
C LEU A 100 -11.00 6.80 -3.18
N PHE A 101 -9.88 6.63 -2.48
CA PHE A 101 -8.71 7.48 -2.65
C PHE A 101 -8.10 7.34 -4.04
N ALA A 102 -7.96 6.11 -4.56
CA ALA A 102 -7.47 5.88 -5.91
C ALA A 102 -8.38 6.53 -6.96
N PHE A 103 -9.69 6.35 -6.84
CA PHE A 103 -10.68 6.93 -7.74
C PHE A 103 -10.68 8.47 -7.69
N TRP A 104 -10.68 9.03 -6.47
CA TRP A 104 -10.61 10.47 -6.25
C TRP A 104 -9.32 11.09 -6.80
N ALA A 105 -8.16 10.45 -6.56
CA ALA A 105 -6.88 10.92 -7.07
C ALA A 105 -6.83 10.87 -8.61
N TYR A 106 -7.41 9.83 -9.22
CA TYR A 106 -7.51 9.70 -10.68
C TYR A 106 -8.41 10.77 -11.30
N TRP A 107 -9.57 11.07 -10.70
CA TRP A 107 -10.52 12.06 -11.22
C TRP A 107 -10.08 13.50 -10.97
N ARG A 108 -9.63 13.83 -9.76
CA ARG A 108 -9.39 15.23 -9.36
C ARG A 108 -7.98 15.72 -9.68
N HIS A 109 -6.99 14.83 -9.70
CA HIS A 109 -5.56 15.19 -9.74
C HIS A 109 -4.75 14.40 -10.78
N ARG A 110 -5.25 14.26 -12.01
CA ARG A 110 -4.55 13.53 -13.10
C ARG A 110 -3.08 13.91 -13.29
N SER A 111 -2.69 15.18 -13.10
CA SER A 111 -1.29 15.62 -13.23
C SER A 111 -0.37 15.05 -12.14
N LYS A 112 -0.89 14.83 -10.93
CA LYS A 112 -0.16 14.26 -9.78
C LYS A 112 -0.40 12.77 -9.59
N TYR A 113 -1.42 12.21 -10.22
CA TYR A 113 -1.81 10.81 -10.10
C TYR A 113 -0.65 9.85 -10.39
N LYS A 114 0.16 10.12 -11.42
CA LYS A 114 1.32 9.25 -11.73
C LYS A 114 2.34 9.20 -10.58
N PHE A 115 2.60 10.34 -9.94
CA PHE A 115 3.50 10.42 -8.79
C PHE A 115 2.91 9.69 -7.58
N MET A 116 1.65 9.97 -7.24
CA MET A 116 0.95 9.32 -6.11
C MET A 116 0.87 7.80 -6.30
N ARG A 117 0.56 7.35 -7.52
CA ARG A 117 0.56 5.92 -7.89
C ARG A 117 1.92 5.29 -7.69
N THR A 118 2.99 5.93 -8.15
CA THR A 118 4.35 5.40 -7.96
C THR A 118 4.71 5.30 -6.48
N VAL A 119 4.41 6.32 -5.67
CA VAL A 119 4.63 6.28 -4.21
C VAL A 119 3.84 5.14 -3.57
N PHE A 120 2.57 4.97 -3.94
CA PHE A 120 1.72 3.89 -3.42
C PHE A 120 2.27 2.50 -3.78
N VAL A 121 2.66 2.30 -5.04
CA VAL A 121 3.22 1.02 -5.52
C VAL A 121 4.56 0.73 -4.85
N ILE A 122 5.44 1.72 -4.70
CA ILE A 122 6.72 1.55 -3.99
C ILE A 122 6.47 1.20 -2.52
N SER A 123 5.54 1.90 -1.85
CA SER A 123 5.21 1.62 -0.45
C SER A 123 4.65 0.20 -0.27
N ALA A 124 3.76 -0.23 -1.18
CA ALA A 124 3.24 -1.59 -1.19
C ALA A 124 4.34 -2.63 -1.45
N ALA A 125 5.26 -2.37 -2.38
CA ALA A 125 6.38 -3.25 -2.64
C ALA A 125 7.29 -3.40 -1.41
N ILE A 126 7.63 -2.30 -0.73
CA ILE A 126 8.39 -2.33 0.52
C ILE A 126 7.65 -3.14 1.59
N ALA A 127 6.35 -2.89 1.78
CA ALA A 127 5.54 -3.64 2.73
C ALA A 127 5.53 -5.14 2.44
N PHE A 128 5.41 -5.54 1.17
CA PHE A 128 5.46 -6.96 0.79
C PHE A 128 6.82 -7.61 1.00
N VAL A 129 7.92 -6.87 0.77
CA VAL A 129 9.26 -7.37 1.09
C VAL A 129 9.36 -7.63 2.59
N VAL A 130 8.94 -6.66 3.42
CA VAL A 130 8.92 -6.82 4.88
C VAL A 130 8.09 -8.05 5.28
N PHE A 131 6.85 -8.16 4.78
CA PHE A 131 5.99 -9.31 5.07
C PHE A 131 6.56 -10.66 4.62
N ALA A 132 7.27 -10.69 3.49
CA ALA A 132 7.94 -11.90 3.01
C ALA A 132 9.12 -12.30 3.91
N THR A 133 9.90 -11.32 4.37
CA THR A 133 11.12 -11.56 5.13
C THR A 133 10.91 -11.72 6.64
N TYR A 134 9.82 -11.18 7.17
CA TYR A 134 9.54 -11.14 8.60
C TYR A 134 8.07 -11.48 8.88
N PRO A 135 7.65 -12.72 8.58
CA PRO A 135 6.26 -13.14 8.70
C PRO A 135 5.85 -13.21 10.17
N MET A 136 4.83 -12.42 10.53
CA MET A 136 4.20 -12.48 11.84
C MET A 136 2.95 -13.34 11.79
N ALA A 137 2.53 -13.82 12.95
CA ALA A 137 1.30 -14.59 13.05
C ALA A 137 0.15 -13.73 12.52
N PRO A 138 -0.73 -14.26 11.65
CA PRO A 138 -1.99 -13.60 11.35
C PRO A 138 -2.74 -13.37 12.67
N PRO A 139 -3.30 -12.17 12.90
CA PRO A 139 -4.12 -11.90 14.09
C PRO A 139 -5.37 -12.78 14.16
#